data_AF-A0AAW6U774-F1
#
_entry.id   AF-A0AAW6U774-F1
#
_cell.length_a   1.000
_cell.length_b   1.000
_cell.length_c   1.000
_cell.angle_alpha   90.00
_cell.angle_beta   90.00
_cell.angle_gamma   90.00
#
_symmetry.space_group_name_H-M   'P 1'
#
loop_
_entity.id
_entity.type
_entity.pdbx_description
1 polymer ?
#
loop_
_entity_poly.entity_id
_entity_poly.type
_entity_poly.pdbx_seq_one_letter_code
_entity_poly.pdbx_strand_id
1 'polypeptide(L)'
;MPKFFTTSKANMSFIQKQNLYAEYKSAVEQGLVPGPLSSFSEFISIPNFDVMVDMKCLSCHFALKVNFAIYAEYMKLENSPFPLDTCPQCGKLHFVPLDVYNKLMI
;
A
#
# COMPACT_ATOMS: atom_id res chain seq x y z
N MET A 1 4.03 -17.60 -1.99
CA MET A 1 2.85 -17.75 -1.10
C MET A 1 1.58 -17.56 -1.91
N PRO A 2 0.51 -18.34 -1.65
CA PRO A 2 -0.79 -18.12 -2.28
C PRO A 2 -1.35 -16.75 -1.86
N LYS A 3 -1.86 -15.99 -2.83
CA LYS A 3 -2.54 -14.70 -2.59
C LYS A 3 -4.04 -14.95 -2.51
N PHE A 4 -4.68 -14.53 -1.43
CA PHE A 4 -6.14 -14.67 -1.25
C PHE A 4 -6.94 -13.46 -1.74
N PHE A 5 -6.26 -12.52 -2.36
CA PHE A 5 -6.78 -11.22 -2.80
C PHE A 5 -6.14 -10.81 -4.13
N THR A 6 -6.79 -9.85 -4.77
CA THR A 6 -6.43 -9.29 -6.06
C THR A 6 -5.67 -7.98 -5.89
N THR A 7 -4.82 -7.70 -6.86
CA THR A 7 -4.11 -6.42 -6.98
C THR A 7 -4.30 -5.89 -8.39
N SER A 8 -4.25 -4.57 -8.55
CA SER A 8 -4.32 -3.92 -9.86
C SER A 8 -3.08 -3.06 -10.10
N LYS A 9 -2.69 -2.88 -11.36
CA LYS A 9 -1.62 -1.93 -11.71
C LYS A 9 -2.22 -0.56 -11.98
N ALA A 10 -1.65 0.48 -11.37
CA ALA A 10 -1.94 1.86 -11.68
C ALA A 10 -1.16 2.26 -12.93
N ASN A 11 -1.89 2.68 -13.98
CA ASN A 11 -1.26 3.28 -15.14
C ASN A 11 -0.95 4.75 -14.86
N MET A 12 0.24 5.02 -14.33
CA MET A 12 0.69 6.37 -13.98
C MET A 12 1.46 7.03 -15.12
N SER A 13 1.07 8.26 -15.46
CA SER A 13 1.83 9.13 -16.36
C SER A 13 3.19 9.49 -15.74
N PHE A 14 4.12 9.94 -16.59
CA PHE A 14 5.42 10.42 -16.12
C PHE A 14 5.28 11.57 -15.10
N ILE A 15 4.36 12.51 -15.34
CA ILE A 15 4.09 13.63 -14.43
C ILE A 15 3.56 13.14 -13.07
N GLN A 16 2.67 12.15 -13.06
CA GLN A 16 2.19 11.58 -11.80
C GLN A 16 3.34 10.94 -10.99
N LYS A 17 4.25 10.24 -11.66
CA LYS A 17 5.44 9.68 -11.00
C LYS A 17 6.37 10.76 -10.45
N GLN A 18 6.55 11.86 -11.18
CA GLN A 18 7.34 13.01 -10.71
C GLN A 18 6.72 13.66 -9.48
N ASN A 19 5.40 13.83 -9.45
CA ASN A 19 4.69 14.39 -8.29
C ASN A 19 4.87 13.50 -7.05
N LEU A 20 4.69 12.18 -7.20
CA LEU A 20 4.93 11.23 -6.11
C LEU A 20 6.38 11.27 -5.60
N TYR A 21 7.34 11.41 -6.51
CA TYR A 21 8.74 11.56 -6.12
C TYR A 21 9.02 12.88 -5.40
N ALA A 22 8.36 13.98 -5.78
CA ALA A 22 8.47 15.26 -5.08
C ALA A 22 7.91 15.17 -3.64
N GLU A 23 6.78 14.49 -3.46
CA GLU A 23 6.21 14.20 -2.13
C GLU A 23 7.17 13.34 -1.29
N TYR A 24 7.70 12.25 -1.86
CA TYR A 24 8.70 11.40 -1.21
C TYR A 24 9.94 12.21 -0.80
N LYS A 25 10.50 13.02 -1.71
CA LYS A 25 11.66 13.86 -1.44
C LYS A 25 11.40 14.81 -0.28
N SER A 26 10.24 15.48 -0.28
CA SER A 26 9.86 16.37 0.81
C SER A 26 9.72 15.64 2.14
N ALA A 27 9.16 14.42 2.15
CA ALA A 27 9.04 13.61 3.35
C ALA A 27 10.39 13.15 3.91
N VAL A 28 11.36 12.81 3.05
CA VAL A 28 12.74 12.51 3.46
C VAL A 28 13.42 13.75 4.06
N GLU A 29 13.30 14.91 3.41
CA GLU A 29 13.88 16.17 3.89
C GLU A 29 13.30 16.61 5.25
N GLN A 30 12.03 16.29 5.52
CA GLN A 30 11.36 16.53 6.80
C GLN A 30 11.66 15.44 7.85
N GLY A 31 12.42 14.40 7.51
CA GLY A 31 12.73 13.28 8.41
C GLY A 31 11.56 12.33 8.68
N LEU A 32 10.48 12.40 7.89
CA LEU A 32 9.31 11.52 7.99
C LEU A 32 9.55 10.15 7.36
N VAL A 33 10.48 10.06 6.40
CA VAL A 33 10.93 8.82 5.78
C VAL A 33 12.40 8.59 6.14
N PRO A 34 12.75 7.47 6.79
CA PRO A 34 14.12 7.22 7.21
C PRO A 34 15.01 6.85 6.02
N GLY A 35 16.30 7.20 6.13
CA GLY A 35 17.33 6.81 5.17
C GLY A 35 17.72 7.91 4.18
N PRO A 36 18.71 7.63 3.31
CA PRO A 36 19.15 8.60 2.31
C PRO A 36 18.08 8.82 1.23
N LEU A 37 18.05 10.02 0.67
CA LEU A 37 17.21 10.33 -0.49
C LEU A 37 17.63 9.47 -1.68
N SER A 38 16.71 8.62 -2.15
CA SER A 38 16.89 7.84 -3.38
C SER A 38 16.73 8.73 -4.61
N SER A 39 17.40 8.39 -5.72
CA SER A 39 17.17 9.03 -7.01
C SER A 39 15.78 8.73 -7.56
N PHE A 40 15.32 9.53 -8.53
CA PHE A 40 14.01 9.32 -9.17
C PHE A 40 13.89 7.92 -9.81
N SER A 41 14.95 7.46 -10.51
CA SER A 41 14.98 6.14 -11.12
C SER A 41 14.90 5.02 -10.10
N GLU A 42 15.61 5.14 -8.98
CA GLU A 42 15.55 4.14 -7.89
C GLU A 42 14.15 4.11 -7.28
N PHE A 43 13.55 5.28 -7.01
CA PHE A 43 12.22 5.40 -6.44
C PHE A 43 11.14 4.74 -7.30
N ILE A 44 11.11 5.01 -8.61
CA ILE A 44 10.11 4.39 -9.49
C ILE A 44 10.40 2.92 -9.81
N SER A 45 11.59 2.42 -9.47
CA SER A 45 12.00 1.03 -9.65
C SER A 45 11.72 0.17 -8.41
N ILE A 46 11.14 0.75 -7.34
CA ILE A 46 10.73 0.00 -6.16
C ILE A 46 9.78 -1.14 -6.59
N PRO A 47 10.02 -2.39 -6.16
CA PRO A 47 9.12 -3.49 -6.45
C PRO A 47 7.69 -3.19 -6.01
N ASN A 48 6.72 -3.44 -6.90
CA ASN A 48 5.31 -3.14 -6.68
C ASN A 48 4.96 -1.64 -6.55
N PHE A 49 5.85 -0.73 -6.99
CA PHE A 49 5.60 0.72 -6.99
C PHE A 49 4.26 1.11 -7.62
N ASP A 50 3.88 0.46 -8.73
CA ASP A 50 2.64 0.72 -9.46
C ASP A 50 1.50 -0.21 -9.08
N VAL A 51 1.65 -1.05 -8.06
CA VAL A 51 0.64 -2.05 -7.68
C VAL A 51 -0.22 -1.48 -6.56
N MET A 52 -1.53 -1.59 -6.74
CA MET A 52 -2.54 -1.11 -5.81
C MET A 52 -3.40 -2.28 -5.31
N VAL A 53 -3.90 -2.15 -4.09
CA VAL A 53 -4.86 -3.07 -3.48
C VAL A 53 -6.05 -2.27 -2.95
N ASP A 54 -7.25 -2.76 -3.24
CA ASP A 54 -8.48 -2.22 -2.68
C ASP A 54 -8.70 -2.83 -1.28
N MET A 55 -8.70 -1.98 -0.26
CA MET A 55 -8.80 -2.37 1.15
C MET A 55 -10.13 -1.90 1.73
N LYS A 56 -10.70 -2.65 2.66
CA LYS A 56 -11.96 -2.35 3.35
C LYS A 56 -11.92 -2.76 4.82
N CYS A 57 -12.49 -1.92 5.67
CA CYS A 57 -12.53 -2.16 7.11
C CYS A 57 -13.68 -3.09 7.50
N LEU A 58 -13.40 -4.17 8.23
CA LEU A 58 -14.42 -5.09 8.76
C LEU A 58 -15.33 -4.42 9.81
N SER A 59 -14.88 -3.34 10.47
CA SER A 59 -15.65 -2.67 11.53
C SER A 59 -16.49 -1.49 11.07
N CYS A 60 -15.89 -0.55 10.32
CA CYS A 60 -16.60 0.68 9.92
C CYS A 60 -16.92 0.74 8.43
N HIS A 61 -16.58 -0.32 7.67
CA HIS A 61 -16.84 -0.46 6.24
C HIS A 61 -16.16 0.59 5.34
N PHE A 62 -15.31 1.46 5.89
CA PHE A 62 -14.45 2.37 5.14
C PHE A 62 -13.65 1.60 4.10
N ALA A 63 -13.58 2.12 2.89
CA ALA A 63 -12.81 1.54 1.79
C ALA A 63 -11.82 2.57 1.25
N LEU A 64 -10.61 2.10 0.95
CA LEU A 64 -9.56 2.91 0.33
C LEU A 64 -8.69 2.05 -0.56
N LYS A 65 -8.32 2.59 -1.71
CA LYS A 65 -7.32 1.99 -2.60
C LYS A 65 -5.94 2.51 -2.22
N VAL A 66 -5.03 1.60 -1.92
CA VAL A 66 -3.71 1.92 -1.37
C VAL A 66 -2.59 1.23 -2.15
N ASN A 67 -1.38 1.78 -2.07
CA ASN A 67 -0.20 1.20 -2.69
C ASN A 67 0.20 -0.11 -1.99
N PHE A 68 0.54 -1.14 -2.78
CA PHE A 68 0.83 -2.47 -2.27
C PHE A 68 2.30 -2.68 -1.88
N ALA A 69 3.22 -1.81 -2.28
CA ALA A 69 4.66 -2.03 -2.08
C ALA A 69 5.03 -2.26 -0.61
N ILE A 70 4.50 -1.43 0.29
CA ILE A 70 4.75 -1.53 1.73
C ILE A 70 4.17 -2.83 2.30
N TYR A 71 2.93 -3.17 1.93
CA TYR A 71 2.32 -4.42 2.40
C TYR A 71 3.05 -5.67 1.89
N ALA A 72 3.60 -5.63 0.67
CA ALA A 72 4.34 -6.75 0.12
C ALA A 72 5.56 -7.11 0.99
N GLU A 73 6.25 -6.12 1.53
CA GLU A 73 7.39 -6.33 2.43
C GLU A 73 6.94 -6.84 3.81
N TYR A 74 5.92 -6.22 4.42
CA TYR A 74 5.38 -6.70 5.70
C TYR A 74 4.85 -8.13 5.62
N MET A 75 4.12 -8.47 4.56
CA MET A 75 3.61 -9.83 4.36
C MET A 75 4.73 -10.86 4.26
N LYS A 76 5.87 -10.53 3.63
CA LYS A 76 7.02 -11.44 3.59
C LYS A 76 7.62 -11.63 4.98
N LEU A 77 7.77 -10.54 5.74
CA LEU A 77 8.36 -10.57 7.08
C LEU A 77 7.50 -11.37 8.07
N GLU A 78 6.18 -11.19 8.01
CA GLU A 78 5.23 -11.83 8.93
C GLU A 78 4.70 -13.18 8.42
N ASN A 79 5.13 -13.60 7.22
CA ASN A 79 4.56 -14.77 6.52
C ASN A 79 3.03 -14.70 6.43
N SER A 80 2.49 -13.50 6.20
CA SER A 80 1.04 -13.27 6.15
C SER A 80 0.45 -13.57 4.77
N PRO A 81 -0.70 -14.26 4.68
CA PRO A 81 -1.39 -14.54 3.43
C PRO A 81 -2.03 -13.31 2.75
N PHE A 82 -2.24 -12.22 3.51
CA PHE A 82 -2.82 -10.98 3.01
C PHE A 82 -2.45 -9.77 3.91
N PRO A 83 -2.53 -8.53 3.39
CA PRO A 83 -2.34 -7.32 4.20
C PRO A 83 -3.36 -7.21 5.35
N LEU A 84 -2.89 -6.90 6.56
CA LEU A 84 -3.72 -6.52 7.68
C LEU A 84 -3.21 -5.20 8.23
N ASP A 85 -4.07 -4.20 8.36
CA ASP A 85 -3.67 -2.86 8.77
C ASP A 85 -4.69 -2.17 9.67
N THR A 86 -4.27 -1.08 10.27
CA THR A 86 -5.09 -0.17 11.04
C THR A 86 -5.94 0.67 10.09
N CYS A 87 -7.25 0.67 10.31
CA CYS A 87 -8.16 1.47 9.50
C CYS A 87 -7.93 2.96 9.79
N PRO A 88 -7.64 3.78 8.77
CA PRO A 88 -7.38 5.21 8.98
C PRO A 88 -8.62 5.99 9.43
N GLN A 89 -9.83 5.43 9.26
CA GLN A 89 -11.07 6.06 9.70
C GLN A 89 -11.45 5.73 11.16
N CYS A 90 -11.28 4.48 11.61
CA CYS A 90 -11.75 4.08 12.95
C CYS A 90 -10.64 3.61 13.91
N GLY A 91 -9.38 3.58 13.46
CA GLY A 91 -8.22 3.21 14.29
C GLY A 91 -8.15 1.73 14.70
N LYS A 92 -9.05 0.87 14.20
CA LYS A 92 -9.04 -0.58 14.50
C LYS A 92 -8.18 -1.33 13.49
N LEU A 93 -7.45 -2.35 13.96
CA LEU A 93 -6.65 -3.29 13.14
C LEU A 93 -7.55 -4.27 12.37
N HIS A 94 -8.42 -3.75 11.52
CA HIS A 94 -9.45 -4.50 10.79
C HIS A 94 -9.51 -4.07 9.32
N PHE A 95 -8.46 -3.44 8.81
CA PHE A 95 -8.37 -3.03 7.40
C PHE A 95 -7.71 -4.15 6.59
N VAL A 96 -8.51 -4.79 5.74
CA VAL A 96 -8.13 -6.00 4.99
C VAL A 96 -8.45 -5.82 3.50
N PRO A 97 -7.89 -6.63 2.58
CA PRO A 97 -8.27 -6.56 1.17
C PRO A 97 -9.76 -6.80 0.96
N LEU A 98 -10.33 -6.15 -0.04
CA LEU A 98 -11.74 -6.25 -0.38
C LEU A 98 -12.19 -7.70 -0.62
N ASP A 99 -11.36 -8.53 -1.25
CA ASP A 99 -11.65 -9.95 -1.46
C ASP A 99 -11.75 -10.75 -0.15
N VAL A 100 -10.93 -10.39 0.84
CA VAL A 100 -10.95 -11.01 2.18
C VAL A 100 -12.18 -10.54 2.94
N TYR A 101 -12.45 -9.22 2.92
CA TYR A 101 -13.67 -8.65 3.48
C TYR A 101 -14.92 -9.36 2.93
N ASN A 102 -15.02 -9.50 1.61
CA ASN A 102 -16.18 -10.11 0.96
C ASN A 102 -16.35 -11.59 1.33
N LYS A 103 -15.27 -12.32 1.62
CA LYS A 103 -15.35 -13.73 2.08
C LYS A 103 -15.78 -13.86 3.53
N LEU A 104 -15.41 -12.90 4.39
CA LEU A 104 -15.70 -12.95 5.83
C LEU A 104 -17.09 -12.41 6.19
N MET A 105 -17.70 -11.60 5.33
CA MET A 105 -19.01 -10.96 5.56
C MET A 105 -20.17 -11.72 4.91
N ILE A 106 -19.94 -12.95 4.45
CA ILE A 106 -20.96 -13.88 3.93
C ILE A 106 -21.53 -14.70 5.08
#